data_AF-A0A319BBN0-F1
#
_entry.id   AF-A0A319BBN0-F1
#
_cell.length_a   1.000
_cell.length_b   1.000
_cell.length_c   1.000
_cell.angle_alpha   90.00
_cell.angle_beta   90.00
_cell.angle_gamma   90.00
#
_symmetry.space_group_name_H-M   'P 1'
#
loop_
_entity.id
_entity.type
_entity.pdbx_description
1 polymer ?
#
loop_
_entity_poly.entity_id
_entity_poly.type
_entity_poly.pdbx_seq_one_letter_code
_entity_poly.pdbx_strand_id
1 'polypeptide(L)'
;MDESRPEQDHSTTSDQSTLAAMRNLTASIQSLVRLLHQESERRECQLKSKNAKDSDPVLKALSEEIAAGRPTHIPEENPVELMSQEEIDEKNDSYREKYTAFWKDLPSPPADIETTDNAYQWAFDLYPQIYHSLGWHKNEDIFFAADILSKHRDDLLEALFAVEAYRRKQFDCPLEPSRAAFEYSRLPRLLLILARLEARRNDGLECRNGACVDCRYFGADQTLQVLIEVGRTVHHDRYWSANDTTLQELLHRCYARRILSQPNADNPDVLRYQFHLVYDCLGALDFTSRFLEVRDALCLTFYTRYQREPIHNIFGMEKCHRSSMKGIEDFKELPLEEFPGPTFSPDTLTVQYLQDFGGLRIEWTDNLDDHLKIFTGRNALRIFAHPTFFYNCRDLVKRDYIEPLHLELSRTYALLFRPSSRPALRLLQEATKSNEITWLGRKIDPSCHRPGMEQGTSKSFDVDLAKPSTTRILENFHRCSLPPSIQAAYNVANPFASIKDTSFFNQHKFTTSSMRQIHALAPYYPEDIMFMIMSIFQNDLHSNEAFIDYEYFGPRLRRLKTYLDNQEPTTLKQLWFDRRDARAWWTFWGGAFSLIVFVVLAALNVRLLASK
;
A
#
# COMPACT_ATOMS: atom_id res chain seq x y z
N MET A 1 -34.11 53.23 -60.51
CA MET A 1 -34.73 53.23 -59.18
C MET A 1 -35.86 52.23 -59.26
N ASP A 2 -35.64 51.02 -58.76
CA ASP A 2 -36.72 50.09 -58.41
C ASP A 2 -36.19 49.11 -57.35
N GLU A 3 -36.96 48.97 -56.27
CA GLU A 3 -36.74 48.11 -55.12
C GLU A 3 -37.24 46.70 -55.43
N SER A 4 -36.45 45.65 -55.10
CA SER A 4 -36.96 44.37 -54.58
C SER A 4 -35.88 43.28 -54.62
N ARG A 5 -35.20 43.06 -53.48
CA ARG A 5 -34.68 41.74 -53.12
C ARG A 5 -34.87 41.55 -51.61
N PRO A 6 -35.54 40.47 -51.16
CA PRO A 6 -35.63 40.16 -49.74
C PRO A 6 -34.29 39.58 -49.27
N GLU A 7 -33.81 40.06 -48.13
CA GLU A 7 -32.72 39.42 -47.39
C GLU A 7 -33.16 38.01 -46.98
N GLN A 8 -32.45 36.99 -47.44
CA GLN A 8 -32.56 35.64 -46.92
C GLN A 8 -31.77 35.55 -45.62
N ASP A 9 -32.51 35.45 -44.52
CA ASP A 9 -32.00 35.15 -43.19
C ASP A 9 -31.59 33.66 -43.14
N HIS A 10 -30.34 33.34 -43.48
CA HIS A 10 -29.82 31.97 -43.44
C HIS A 10 -29.32 31.61 -42.04
N SER A 11 -30.22 30.96 -41.29
CA SER A 11 -30.03 29.93 -40.26
C SER A 11 -28.69 29.87 -39.51
N THR A 12 -28.55 30.64 -38.43
CA THR A 12 -27.57 30.36 -37.35
C THR A 12 -28.00 29.21 -36.42
N THR A 13 -29.26 28.79 -36.48
CA THR A 13 -29.83 27.68 -35.69
C THR A 13 -29.48 26.29 -36.23
N SER A 14 -29.22 26.17 -37.53
CA SER A 14 -28.88 24.87 -38.17
C SER A 14 -27.57 24.33 -37.60
N ASP A 15 -26.51 25.13 -37.62
CA ASP A 15 -25.15 24.70 -37.24
C ASP A 15 -25.01 24.29 -35.77
N GLN A 16 -25.72 24.94 -34.85
CA GLN A 16 -25.74 24.53 -33.45
C GLN A 16 -26.48 23.21 -33.25
N SER A 17 -27.56 22.97 -34.00
CA SER A 17 -28.32 21.71 -33.92
C SER A 17 -27.53 20.54 -34.50
N THR A 18 -26.80 20.75 -35.62
CA THR A 18 -25.89 19.76 -36.19
C THR A 18 -24.69 19.51 -35.29
N LEU A 19 -24.10 20.54 -34.68
CA LEU A 19 -23.02 20.37 -33.69
C LEU A 19 -23.50 19.59 -32.45
N ALA A 20 -24.73 19.84 -31.97
CA ALA A 20 -25.31 19.10 -30.86
C ALA A 20 -25.57 17.63 -31.25
N ALA A 21 -26.09 17.39 -32.45
CA ALA A 21 -26.32 16.04 -32.96
C ALA A 21 -25.00 15.26 -33.17
N MET A 22 -23.96 15.90 -33.69
CA MET A 22 -22.62 15.30 -33.83
C MET A 22 -21.99 14.98 -32.48
N ARG A 23 -22.15 15.83 -31.47
CA ARG A 23 -21.68 15.56 -30.11
C ARG A 23 -22.43 14.38 -29.47
N ASN A 24 -23.74 14.31 -29.65
CA ASN A 24 -24.55 13.20 -29.14
C ASN A 24 -24.21 11.88 -29.85
N LEU A 25 -23.98 11.92 -31.16
CA LEU A 25 -23.54 10.76 -31.93
C LEU A 25 -22.15 10.29 -31.48
N THR A 26 -21.21 11.23 -31.27
CA THR A 26 -19.87 10.92 -30.77
C THR A 26 -19.93 10.30 -29.37
N ALA A 27 -20.76 10.84 -28.48
CA ALA A 27 -20.97 10.29 -27.14
C ALA A 27 -21.60 8.89 -27.18
N SER A 28 -22.57 8.66 -28.09
CA SER A 28 -23.23 7.36 -28.26
C SER A 28 -22.29 6.32 -28.85
N ILE A 29 -21.44 6.70 -29.81
CA ILE A 29 -20.41 5.82 -30.38
C ILE A 29 -19.36 5.49 -29.31
N GLN A 30 -18.92 6.47 -28.50
CA GLN A 30 -18.00 6.21 -27.40
C GLN A 30 -18.61 5.32 -26.31
N SER A 31 -19.91 5.49 -26.01
CA SER A 31 -20.65 4.62 -25.10
C SER A 31 -20.78 3.21 -25.65
N LEU A 32 -21.07 3.05 -26.94
CA LEU A 32 -21.14 1.75 -27.61
C LEU A 32 -19.77 1.07 -27.64
N VAL A 33 -18.69 1.82 -27.92
CA VAL A 33 -17.31 1.31 -27.87
C VAL A 33 -16.95 0.85 -26.47
N ARG A 34 -17.35 1.59 -25.42
CA ARG A 34 -17.17 1.17 -24.03
C ARG A 34 -17.98 -0.08 -23.69
N LEU A 35 -19.25 -0.14 -24.09
CA LEU A 35 -20.09 -1.32 -23.85
C LEU A 35 -19.57 -2.55 -24.60
N LEU A 36 -19.07 -2.38 -25.82
CA LEU A 36 -18.41 -3.43 -26.60
C LEU A 36 -17.09 -3.85 -25.94
N HIS A 37 -16.30 -2.91 -25.41
CA HIS A 37 -15.08 -3.22 -24.68
C HIS A 37 -15.38 -3.93 -23.36
N GLN A 38 -16.38 -3.48 -22.61
CA GLN A 38 -16.77 -4.05 -21.31
C GLN A 38 -17.45 -5.43 -21.47
N GLU A 39 -18.25 -5.62 -22.52
CA GLU A 39 -18.81 -6.93 -22.87
C GLU A 39 -17.73 -7.85 -23.46
N SER A 40 -16.75 -7.31 -24.19
CA SER A 40 -15.55 -8.04 -24.64
C SER A 40 -14.70 -8.48 -23.45
N GLU A 41 -14.45 -7.61 -22.48
CA GLU A 41 -13.70 -7.91 -21.25
C GLU A 41 -14.46 -8.88 -20.35
N ARG A 42 -15.80 -8.79 -20.28
CA ARG A 42 -16.64 -9.71 -19.51
C ARG A 42 -16.69 -11.10 -20.16
N ARG A 43 -16.84 -11.16 -21.48
CA ARG A 43 -16.76 -12.42 -22.24
C ARG A 43 -15.36 -13.00 -22.21
N GLU A 44 -14.32 -12.18 -22.31
CA GLU A 44 -12.93 -12.59 -22.11
C GLU A 44 -12.70 -13.09 -20.68
N CYS A 45 -13.23 -12.45 -19.63
CA CYS A 45 -13.09 -12.95 -18.26
C CYS A 45 -13.77 -14.31 -18.05
N GLN A 46 -14.93 -14.53 -18.66
CA GLN A 46 -15.65 -15.81 -18.56
C GLN A 46 -15.01 -16.92 -19.42
N LEU A 47 -14.52 -16.60 -20.63
CA LEU A 47 -13.75 -17.55 -21.46
C LEU A 47 -12.36 -17.82 -20.86
N LYS A 48 -11.68 -16.78 -20.34
CA LYS A 48 -10.40 -16.89 -19.62
C LYS A 48 -10.58 -17.71 -18.35
N SER A 49 -11.64 -17.54 -17.56
CA SER A 49 -11.84 -18.34 -16.33
C SER A 49 -12.00 -19.85 -16.60
N LYS A 50 -12.63 -20.23 -17.73
CA LYS A 50 -12.80 -21.64 -18.12
C LYS A 50 -11.54 -22.21 -18.80
N ASN A 51 -10.92 -21.47 -19.71
CA ASN A 51 -9.67 -21.88 -20.38
C ASN A 51 -8.44 -21.79 -19.45
N ALA A 52 -8.41 -20.87 -18.49
CA ALA A 52 -7.30 -20.68 -17.55
C ALA A 52 -7.18 -21.82 -16.55
N LYS A 53 -8.28 -22.50 -16.18
CA LYS A 53 -8.23 -23.70 -15.32
C LYS A 53 -7.57 -24.88 -16.02
N ASP A 54 -7.83 -25.05 -17.32
CA ASP A 54 -7.22 -26.12 -18.12
C ASP A 54 -5.75 -25.83 -18.49
N SER A 55 -5.32 -24.56 -18.42
CA SER A 55 -3.93 -24.11 -18.65
C SER A 55 -3.20 -23.67 -17.39
N ASP A 56 -3.75 -23.90 -16.19
CA ASP A 56 -3.19 -23.43 -14.92
C ASP A 56 -1.96 -24.28 -14.54
N PRO A 57 -0.75 -23.72 -14.51
CA PRO A 57 0.47 -24.49 -14.23
C PRO A 57 0.48 -25.06 -12.81
N VAL A 58 -0.13 -24.38 -11.84
CA VAL A 58 -0.18 -24.82 -10.43
C VAL A 58 -1.12 -26.02 -10.30
N LEU A 59 -2.37 -25.88 -10.80
CA LEU A 59 -3.34 -26.98 -10.74
C LEU A 59 -2.90 -28.18 -11.57
N LYS A 60 -2.29 -27.95 -12.74
CA LYS A 60 -1.78 -29.01 -13.59
C LYS A 60 -0.70 -29.81 -12.86
N ALA A 61 0.32 -29.14 -12.32
CA ALA A 61 1.38 -29.81 -11.56
C ALA A 61 0.82 -30.56 -10.34
N LEU A 62 -0.13 -29.98 -9.61
CA LEU A 62 -0.78 -30.63 -8.47
C LEU A 62 -1.58 -31.87 -8.89
N SER A 63 -2.35 -31.77 -9.98
CA SER A 63 -3.14 -32.89 -10.49
C SER A 63 -2.28 -34.06 -10.96
N GLU A 64 -1.13 -33.77 -11.57
CA GLU A 64 -0.13 -34.75 -11.99
C GLU A 64 0.47 -35.44 -10.77
N GLU A 65 0.84 -34.70 -9.72
CA GLU A 65 1.37 -35.27 -8.48
C GLU A 65 0.33 -36.12 -7.73
N ILE A 66 -0.94 -35.72 -7.75
CA ILE A 66 -2.03 -36.53 -7.18
C ILE A 66 -2.25 -37.82 -7.98
N ALA A 67 -2.19 -37.76 -9.31
CA ALA A 67 -2.43 -38.90 -10.18
C ALA A 67 -1.25 -39.91 -10.20
N ALA A 68 -0.02 -39.41 -10.23
CA ALA A 68 1.19 -40.24 -10.28
C ALA A 68 1.72 -40.65 -8.90
N GLY A 69 1.25 -39.99 -7.84
CA GLY A 69 1.86 -40.04 -6.51
C GLY A 69 2.98 -39.02 -6.37
N ARG A 70 3.37 -38.72 -5.11
CA ARG A 70 4.49 -37.82 -4.83
C ARG A 70 5.78 -38.38 -5.47
N PRO A 71 6.63 -37.53 -6.08
CA PRO A 71 7.93 -37.96 -6.56
C PRO A 71 8.71 -38.65 -5.43
N THR A 72 9.27 -39.83 -5.71
CA THR A 72 10.08 -40.60 -4.74
C THR A 72 11.56 -40.28 -4.85
N HIS A 73 11.99 -39.74 -6.00
CA HIS A 73 13.37 -39.33 -6.23
C HIS A 73 13.44 -37.94 -6.83
N ILE A 74 14.47 -37.19 -6.45
CA ILE A 74 14.82 -35.89 -7.02
C ILE A 74 15.77 -36.15 -8.22
N PRO A 75 15.66 -35.39 -9.33
CA PRO A 75 16.68 -35.45 -10.38
C PRO A 75 18.08 -35.22 -9.80
N GLU A 76 19.06 -36.02 -10.21
CA GLU A 76 20.46 -35.82 -9.80
C GLU A 76 20.94 -34.44 -10.31
N GLU A 77 21.11 -33.50 -9.39
CA GLU A 77 21.75 -32.22 -9.66
C GLU A 77 23.23 -32.29 -9.29
N ASN A 78 24.07 -31.54 -10.00
CA ASN A 78 25.47 -31.43 -9.66
C ASN A 78 25.62 -30.88 -8.23
N PRO A 79 26.57 -31.42 -7.43
CA PRO A 79 26.86 -30.88 -6.11
C PRO A 79 27.20 -29.40 -6.21
N VAL A 80 26.56 -28.57 -5.37
CA VAL A 80 26.89 -27.15 -5.29
C VAL A 80 28.23 -26.98 -4.57
N GLU A 81 29.12 -26.17 -5.13
CA GLU A 81 30.40 -25.85 -4.52
C GLU A 81 30.18 -25.09 -3.20
N LEU A 82 30.70 -25.65 -2.10
CA LEU A 82 30.55 -25.07 -0.78
C LEU A 82 31.65 -24.04 -0.55
N MET A 83 31.25 -22.83 -0.16
CA MET A 83 32.18 -21.81 0.27
C MET A 83 32.89 -22.23 1.56
N SER A 84 34.11 -21.73 1.77
CA SER A 84 34.78 -21.85 3.07
C SER A 84 34.09 -20.94 4.09
N GLN A 85 34.25 -21.22 5.39
CA GLN A 85 33.70 -20.34 6.42
C GLN A 85 34.31 -18.93 6.33
N GLU A 86 35.61 -18.85 6.04
CA GLU A 86 36.32 -17.59 5.85
C GLU A 86 35.73 -16.76 4.70
N GLU A 87 35.39 -17.38 3.56
CA GLU A 87 34.78 -16.69 2.43
C GLU A 87 33.35 -16.21 2.75
N ILE A 88 32.59 -17.00 3.52
CA ILE A 88 31.24 -16.63 3.96
C ILE A 88 31.32 -15.40 4.87
N ASP A 89 32.24 -15.42 5.83
CA ASP A 89 32.46 -14.35 6.80
C ASP A 89 32.95 -13.08 6.09
N GLU A 90 33.91 -13.19 5.17
CA GLU A 90 34.39 -12.07 4.35
C GLU A 90 33.26 -11.42 3.53
N LYS A 91 32.38 -12.22 2.90
CA LYS A 91 31.22 -11.66 2.18
C LYS A 91 30.24 -10.98 3.13
N ASN A 92 29.95 -11.58 4.29
CA ASN A 92 29.06 -10.98 5.30
C ASN A 92 29.62 -9.64 5.82
N ASP A 93 30.91 -9.61 6.12
CA ASP A 93 31.62 -8.40 6.54
C ASP A 93 31.59 -7.34 5.44
N SER A 94 31.80 -7.71 4.18
CA SER A 94 31.71 -6.78 3.05
C SER A 94 30.33 -6.11 2.94
N TYR A 95 29.25 -6.86 3.13
CA TYR A 95 27.90 -6.29 3.17
C TYR A 95 27.73 -5.29 4.33
N ARG A 96 28.15 -5.66 5.55
CA ARG A 96 28.08 -4.79 6.74
C ARG A 96 28.95 -3.55 6.62
N GLU A 97 30.15 -3.70 6.07
CA GLU A 97 31.09 -2.60 5.83
C GLU A 97 30.54 -1.65 4.80
N LYS A 98 29.98 -2.14 3.68
CA LYS A 98 29.34 -1.30 2.67
C LYS A 98 28.18 -0.50 3.28
N TYR A 99 27.35 -1.14 4.09
CA TYR A 99 26.25 -0.47 4.78
C TYR A 99 26.75 0.57 5.78
N THR A 100 27.73 0.22 6.61
CA THR A 100 28.31 1.13 7.61
C THR A 100 29.03 2.31 6.95
N ALA A 101 29.80 2.06 5.90
CA ALA A 101 30.54 3.08 5.15
C ALA A 101 29.60 4.09 4.48
N PHE A 102 28.43 3.66 4.01
CA PHE A 102 27.43 4.55 3.42
C PHE A 102 26.98 5.66 4.39
N TRP A 103 26.89 5.34 5.68
CA TRP A 103 26.45 6.26 6.73
C TRP A 103 27.59 7.02 7.42
N LYS A 104 28.84 6.83 7.00
CA LYS A 104 30.02 7.44 7.64
C LYS A 104 29.94 8.98 7.68
N ASP A 105 29.37 9.58 6.65
CA ASP A 105 29.21 11.04 6.54
C ASP A 105 27.98 11.58 7.30
N LEU A 106 27.13 10.69 7.81
CA LEU A 106 25.91 10.99 8.57
C LEU A 106 25.93 10.22 9.90
N PRO A 107 26.86 10.57 10.82
CA PRO A 107 27.04 9.84 12.07
C PRO A 107 25.78 9.92 12.93
N SER A 108 25.47 8.81 13.61
CA SER A 108 24.29 8.76 14.48
C SER A 108 24.56 9.49 15.80
N PRO A 109 23.74 10.48 16.18
CA PRO A 109 23.79 11.06 17.52
C PRO A 109 23.59 9.98 18.59
N PRO A 110 24.22 10.08 19.77
CA PRO A 110 24.04 9.11 20.85
C PRO A 110 22.58 8.91 21.25
N ALA A 111 21.78 9.97 21.25
CA ALA A 111 20.34 9.91 21.55
C ALA A 111 19.55 9.10 20.51
N ASP A 112 19.91 9.20 19.23
CA ASP A 112 19.26 8.43 18.16
C ASP A 112 19.59 6.95 18.29
N ILE A 113 20.85 6.62 18.59
CA ILE A 113 21.31 5.24 18.82
C ILE A 113 20.53 4.64 19.98
N GLU A 114 20.54 5.30 21.15
CA GLU A 114 19.85 4.83 22.35
C GLU A 114 18.35 4.64 22.11
N THR A 115 17.69 5.61 21.45
CA THR A 115 16.26 5.53 21.13
C THR A 115 15.97 4.35 20.21
N THR A 116 16.83 4.12 19.22
CA THR A 116 16.68 3.02 18.25
C THR A 116 16.88 1.69 18.94
N ASP A 117 17.97 1.51 19.66
CA ASP A 117 18.29 0.25 20.33
C ASP A 117 17.23 -0.11 21.38
N ASN A 118 16.75 0.87 22.15
CA ASN A 118 15.65 0.65 23.09
C ASN A 118 14.36 0.21 22.38
N ALA A 119 14.04 0.78 21.22
CA ALA A 119 12.86 0.40 20.45
C ALA A 119 12.96 -1.04 19.91
N TYR A 120 14.12 -1.43 19.37
CA TYR A 120 14.35 -2.80 18.89
C TYR A 120 14.35 -3.81 20.03
N GLN A 121 15.05 -3.51 21.13
CA GLN A 121 15.09 -4.38 22.31
C GLN A 121 13.67 -4.61 22.86
N TRP A 122 12.92 -3.54 23.07
CA TRP A 122 11.53 -3.63 23.55
C TRP A 122 10.65 -4.44 22.59
N ALA A 123 10.77 -4.20 21.28
CA ALA A 123 9.95 -4.89 20.28
C ALA A 123 10.31 -6.38 20.17
N PHE A 124 11.58 -6.75 20.31
CA PHE A 124 12.01 -8.15 20.26
C PHE A 124 11.64 -8.91 21.55
N ASP A 125 11.80 -8.28 22.71
CA ASP A 125 11.38 -8.85 24.00
C ASP A 125 9.88 -9.14 24.05
N LEU A 126 9.08 -8.30 23.40
CA LEU A 126 7.62 -8.44 23.34
C LEU A 126 7.12 -8.96 22.01
N TYR A 127 8.01 -9.53 21.17
CA TYR A 127 7.65 -10.05 19.87
C TYR A 127 6.46 -11.01 19.91
N PRO A 128 6.34 -11.94 20.88
CA PRO A 128 5.14 -12.75 21.05
C PRO A 128 3.81 -11.98 21.07
N GLN A 129 3.76 -10.88 21.84
CA GLN A 129 2.56 -10.05 22.00
C GLN A 129 2.31 -9.21 20.75
N ILE A 130 3.38 -8.76 20.10
CA ILE A 130 3.32 -8.07 18.81
C ILE A 130 2.77 -9.01 17.73
N TYR A 131 3.24 -10.26 17.67
CA TYR A 131 2.70 -11.28 16.79
C TYR A 131 1.21 -11.54 17.05
N HIS A 132 0.77 -11.59 18.31
CA HIS A 132 -0.66 -11.74 18.62
C HIS A 132 -1.51 -10.55 18.13
N SER A 133 -0.90 -9.37 18.03
CA SER A 133 -1.58 -8.13 17.63
C SER A 133 -1.57 -7.90 16.13
N LEU A 134 -0.44 -8.18 15.47
CA LEU A 134 -0.24 -7.98 14.03
C LEU A 134 -0.51 -9.25 13.24
N GLY A 135 -0.05 -10.37 13.77
CA GLY A 135 -0.29 -11.70 13.23
C GLY A 135 -1.75 -12.11 13.37
N TRP A 136 -2.06 -13.16 12.62
CA TRP A 136 -3.43 -13.54 12.33
C TRP A 136 -3.93 -14.69 13.20
N HIS A 137 -3.04 -15.63 13.51
CA HIS A 137 -3.31 -16.73 14.41
C HIS A 137 -2.90 -16.40 15.84
N LYS A 138 -3.73 -16.82 16.80
CA LYS A 138 -3.45 -16.74 18.25
C LYS A 138 -2.71 -18.00 18.68
N ASN A 139 -1.57 -18.26 18.05
CA ASN A 139 -0.75 -19.44 18.36
C ASN A 139 0.22 -19.10 19.50
N GLU A 140 0.36 -20.03 20.44
CA GLU A 140 1.28 -19.94 21.58
C GLU A 140 2.68 -20.48 21.24
N ASP A 141 2.81 -21.34 20.22
CA ASP A 141 4.09 -21.87 19.74
C ASP A 141 4.74 -20.88 18.75
N ILE A 142 5.37 -19.85 19.31
CA ILE A 142 6.06 -18.79 18.57
C ILE A 142 7.52 -19.14 18.36
N PHE A 143 7.98 -19.01 17.12
CA PHE A 143 9.29 -19.43 16.64
C PHE A 143 10.40 -18.44 16.96
N PHE A 144 10.12 -17.14 16.77
CA PHE A 144 11.14 -16.11 16.95
C PHE A 144 11.20 -15.64 18.41
N ALA A 145 12.34 -15.92 19.05
CA ALA A 145 12.68 -15.45 20.38
C ALA A 145 13.60 -14.21 20.32
N ALA A 146 13.59 -13.43 21.41
CA ALA A 146 14.30 -12.15 21.48
C ALA A 146 15.82 -12.29 21.28
N ASP A 147 16.44 -13.33 21.84
CA ASP A 147 17.87 -13.60 21.70
C ASP A 147 18.28 -13.87 20.24
N ILE A 148 17.46 -14.65 19.52
CA ILE A 148 17.70 -14.95 18.10
C ILE A 148 17.47 -13.70 17.24
N LEU A 149 16.41 -12.94 17.48
CA LEU A 149 16.14 -11.70 16.75
C LEU A 149 17.24 -10.66 16.98
N SER A 150 17.69 -10.48 18.22
CA SER A 150 18.78 -9.57 18.56
C SER A 150 20.11 -10.00 17.92
N LYS A 151 20.40 -11.31 17.89
CA LYS A 151 21.58 -11.85 17.21
C LYS A 151 21.63 -11.47 15.72
N HIS A 152 20.48 -11.50 15.03
CA HIS A 152 20.39 -11.26 13.58
C HIS A 152 19.99 -9.82 13.22
N ARG A 153 19.80 -8.92 14.19
CA ARG A 153 19.28 -7.56 13.98
C ARG A 153 20.00 -6.83 12.85
N ASP A 154 21.32 -6.71 12.95
CA ASP A 154 22.11 -5.88 12.05
C ASP A 154 22.15 -6.46 10.63
N ASP A 155 22.25 -7.80 10.52
CA ASP A 155 22.22 -8.49 9.23
C ASP A 155 20.84 -8.41 8.57
N LEU A 156 19.75 -8.46 9.35
CA LEU A 156 18.40 -8.23 8.84
C LEU A 156 18.22 -6.79 8.35
N LEU A 157 18.69 -5.80 9.10
CA LEU A 157 18.55 -4.40 8.70
C LEU A 157 19.33 -4.09 7.43
N GLU A 158 20.58 -4.58 7.35
CA GLU A 158 21.40 -4.50 6.15
C GLU A 158 20.70 -5.18 4.97
N ALA A 159 20.43 -6.47 5.10
CA ALA A 159 19.90 -7.27 4.00
C ALA A 159 18.54 -6.79 3.54
N LEU A 160 17.67 -6.30 4.43
CA LEU A 160 16.29 -5.95 4.09
C LEU A 160 16.09 -4.50 3.68
N PHE A 161 16.92 -3.57 4.15
CA PHE A 161 16.65 -2.14 3.98
C PHE A 161 17.84 -1.31 3.44
N ALA A 162 19.08 -1.81 3.44
CA ALA A 162 20.22 -1.03 2.95
C ALA A 162 20.03 -0.51 1.52
N VAL A 163 19.39 -1.32 0.67
CA VAL A 163 19.09 -0.94 -0.72
C VAL A 163 18.20 0.31 -0.82
N GLU A 164 17.30 0.55 0.14
CA GLU A 164 16.44 1.73 0.14
C GLU A 164 17.29 2.98 0.29
N ALA A 165 18.23 2.98 1.24
CA ALA A 165 19.11 4.12 1.48
C ALA A 165 19.98 4.41 0.24
N TYR A 166 20.51 3.37 -0.39
CA TYR A 166 21.32 3.51 -1.60
C TYR A 166 20.53 4.14 -2.75
N ARG A 167 19.28 3.69 -2.96
CA ARG A 167 18.42 4.19 -4.03
C ARG A 167 17.91 5.60 -3.77
N ARG A 168 17.51 5.89 -2.53
CA ARG A 168 17.12 7.25 -2.15
C ARG A 168 18.25 8.24 -2.45
N LYS A 169 19.50 7.88 -2.13
CA LYS A 169 20.68 8.68 -2.52
C LYS A 169 20.84 8.79 -4.03
N GLN A 170 20.63 7.71 -4.78
CA GLN A 170 20.73 7.72 -6.25
C GLN A 170 19.68 8.61 -6.92
N PHE A 171 18.50 8.76 -6.31
CA PHE A 171 17.39 9.56 -6.81
C PHE A 171 17.35 10.99 -6.23
N ASP A 172 18.41 11.42 -5.55
CA ASP A 172 18.45 12.70 -4.82
C ASP A 172 17.24 12.92 -3.89
N CYS A 173 16.64 11.82 -3.42
CA CYS A 173 15.57 11.87 -2.44
C CYS A 173 16.20 12.15 -1.06
N PRO A 174 15.62 13.04 -0.24
CA PRO A 174 16.13 13.33 1.09
C PRO A 174 16.29 12.04 1.90
N LEU A 175 17.42 11.89 2.59
CA LEU A 175 17.67 10.77 3.51
C LEU A 175 17.34 11.16 4.96
N GLU A 176 17.16 10.15 5.80
CA GLU A 176 17.15 10.29 7.26
C GLU A 176 18.49 10.88 7.76
N PRO A 177 18.49 11.63 8.89
CA PRO A 177 19.66 12.38 9.34
C PRO A 177 20.80 11.48 9.82
N SER A 178 20.50 10.23 10.13
CA SER A 178 21.44 9.27 10.69
C SER A 178 21.03 7.84 10.35
N ARG A 179 21.99 6.91 10.44
CA ARG A 179 21.73 5.46 10.35
C ARG A 179 20.70 5.01 11.38
N ALA A 180 20.83 5.44 12.63
CA ALA A 180 19.91 5.08 13.69
C ALA A 180 18.47 5.54 13.39
N ALA A 181 18.28 6.79 12.93
CA ALA A 181 16.96 7.27 12.51
C ALA A 181 16.37 6.47 11.33
N PHE A 182 17.22 6.08 10.37
CA PHE A 182 16.83 5.19 9.27
C PHE A 182 16.36 3.82 9.80
N GLU A 183 17.16 3.17 10.64
CA GLU A 183 16.81 1.86 11.22
C GLU A 183 15.56 1.93 12.10
N TYR A 184 15.44 2.96 12.95
CA TYR A 184 14.26 3.21 13.78
C TYR A 184 12.99 3.21 12.96
N SER A 185 12.99 3.95 11.84
CA SER A 185 11.81 4.11 10.98
C SER A 185 11.37 2.83 10.25
N ARG A 186 12.23 1.80 10.17
CA ARG A 186 11.95 0.52 9.48
C ARG A 186 11.45 -0.59 10.40
N LEU A 187 11.51 -0.37 11.71
CA LEU A 187 11.04 -1.32 12.71
C LEU A 187 9.60 -1.83 12.45
N PRO A 188 8.59 -0.98 12.12
CA PRO A 188 7.23 -1.46 11.83
C PRO A 188 7.17 -2.45 10.68
N ARG A 189 7.95 -2.23 9.61
CA ARG A 189 7.99 -3.12 8.44
C ARG A 189 8.74 -4.41 8.74
N LEU A 190 9.84 -4.34 9.50
CA LEU A 190 10.55 -5.53 9.95
C LEU A 190 9.66 -6.45 10.78
N LEU A 191 8.97 -5.92 11.80
CA LEU A 191 8.09 -6.71 12.66
C LEU A 191 6.95 -7.36 11.88
N LEU A 192 6.44 -6.68 10.86
CA LEU A 192 5.41 -7.22 9.99
C LEU A 192 5.94 -8.35 9.08
N ILE A 193 7.15 -8.22 8.54
CA ILE A 193 7.82 -9.29 7.78
C ILE A 193 8.01 -10.53 8.66
N LEU A 194 8.48 -10.34 9.90
CA LEU A 194 8.64 -11.42 10.87
C LEU A 194 7.27 -12.06 11.20
N ALA A 195 6.24 -11.25 11.45
CA ALA A 195 4.90 -11.76 11.77
C ALA A 195 4.29 -12.55 10.60
N ARG A 196 4.57 -12.15 9.35
CA ARG A 196 4.21 -12.88 8.14
C ARG A 196 4.86 -14.26 8.08
N LEU A 197 6.16 -14.33 8.35
CA LEU A 197 6.88 -15.62 8.39
C LEU A 197 6.38 -16.54 9.49
N GLU A 198 6.16 -15.98 10.70
CA GLU A 198 5.60 -16.71 11.83
C GLU A 198 4.21 -17.27 11.50
N ALA A 199 3.38 -16.49 10.81
CA ALA A 199 2.05 -16.95 10.38
C ALA A 199 2.13 -18.09 9.36
N ARG A 200 3.03 -18.03 8.38
CA ARG A 200 3.22 -19.12 7.39
C ARG A 200 3.78 -20.40 7.97
N ARG A 201 4.60 -20.32 9.03
CA ARG A 201 5.10 -21.49 9.75
C ARG A 201 3.95 -22.34 10.31
N ASN A 202 2.83 -21.72 10.71
CA ASN A 202 1.69 -22.43 11.28
C ASN A 202 1.00 -23.39 10.30
N ASP A 203 1.13 -23.17 8.99
CA ASP A 203 0.66 -24.10 7.94
C ASP A 203 1.57 -25.34 7.78
N GLY A 204 2.49 -25.56 8.73
CA GLY A 204 3.41 -26.70 8.74
C GLY A 204 2.82 -28.02 9.22
N LEU A 205 1.54 -28.10 9.62
CA LEU A 205 0.92 -29.36 10.03
C LEU A 205 0.17 -30.01 8.87
N GLU A 206 0.78 -30.99 8.20
CA GLU A 206 0.14 -31.73 7.13
C GLU A 206 -0.59 -32.97 7.67
N CYS A 207 -1.92 -32.90 7.72
CA CYS A 207 -2.77 -34.04 8.09
C CYS A 207 -3.21 -34.84 6.86
N ARG A 208 -2.82 -36.11 6.78
CA ARG A 208 -3.27 -37.07 5.74
C ARG A 208 -3.59 -38.43 6.36
N ASN A 209 -4.69 -39.05 5.92
CA ASN A 209 -5.11 -40.41 6.34
C ASN A 209 -5.18 -40.62 7.86
N GLY A 210 -5.57 -39.57 8.61
CA GLY A 210 -5.68 -39.63 10.08
C GLY A 210 -4.35 -39.47 10.83
N ALA A 211 -3.23 -39.23 10.15
CA ALA A 211 -1.96 -38.87 10.75
C ALA A 211 -1.54 -37.45 10.33
N CYS A 212 -1.09 -36.63 11.28
CA CYS A 212 -0.54 -35.32 11.00
C CYS A 212 0.97 -35.38 11.15
N VAL A 213 1.70 -34.93 10.12
CA VAL A 213 3.14 -34.78 10.14
C VAL A 213 3.46 -33.32 10.39
N ASP A 214 4.35 -33.08 11.35
CA ASP A 214 4.92 -31.76 11.56
C ASP A 214 6.02 -31.52 10.52
N CYS A 215 5.73 -30.64 9.58
CA CYS A 215 6.58 -30.25 8.47
C CYS A 215 7.46 -29.02 8.80
N ARG A 216 7.50 -28.58 10.06
CA ARG A 216 8.33 -27.45 10.51
C ARG A 216 9.81 -27.87 10.64
N TYR A 217 10.47 -28.03 9.49
CA TYR A 217 11.80 -28.63 9.39
C TYR A 217 12.94 -27.70 9.81
N PHE A 218 12.78 -26.38 9.64
CA PHE A 218 13.85 -25.40 9.87
C PHE A 218 13.69 -24.69 11.20
N GLY A 219 14.82 -24.35 11.83
CA GLY A 219 14.87 -23.53 13.04
C GLY A 219 14.83 -22.02 12.77
N ALA A 220 14.64 -21.22 13.82
CA ALA A 220 14.52 -19.77 13.72
C ALA A 220 15.79 -19.14 13.12
N ASP A 221 16.95 -19.60 13.57
CA ASP A 221 18.26 -19.16 13.07
C ASP A 221 18.41 -19.40 11.56
N GLN A 222 18.08 -20.61 11.07
CA GLN A 222 18.13 -20.95 9.65
C GLN A 222 17.12 -20.13 8.82
N THR A 223 15.91 -19.92 9.34
CA THR A 223 14.86 -19.16 8.64
C THR A 223 15.28 -17.70 8.46
N LEU A 224 15.86 -17.08 9.50
CA LEU A 224 16.37 -15.72 9.40
C LEU A 224 17.57 -15.63 8.46
N GLN A 225 18.48 -16.62 8.46
CA GLN A 225 19.59 -16.66 7.50
C GLN A 225 19.11 -16.77 6.05
N VAL A 226 18.08 -17.58 5.78
CA VAL A 226 17.45 -17.63 4.44
C VAL A 226 16.78 -16.31 4.10
N LEU A 227 16.09 -15.67 5.04
CA LEU A 227 15.50 -14.34 4.82
C LEU A 227 16.55 -13.28 4.49
N ILE A 228 17.69 -13.30 5.19
CA ILE A 228 18.86 -12.43 4.94
C ILE A 228 19.40 -12.66 3.54
N GLU A 229 19.62 -13.92 3.14
CA GLU A 229 20.14 -14.26 1.80
C GLU A 229 19.16 -13.86 0.69
N VAL A 230 17.86 -14.14 0.87
CA VAL A 230 16.80 -13.67 -0.03
C VAL A 230 16.82 -12.15 -0.11
N GLY A 231 16.95 -11.49 1.04
CA GLY A 231 17.05 -10.03 1.15
C GLY A 231 18.17 -9.47 0.29
N ARG A 232 19.39 -9.98 0.43
CA ARG A 232 20.60 -9.52 -0.29
C ARG A 232 20.56 -9.78 -1.79
N THR A 233 19.80 -10.79 -2.22
CA THR A 233 19.81 -11.23 -3.61
C THR A 233 18.66 -10.62 -4.42
N VAL A 234 17.50 -10.41 -3.80
CA VAL A 234 16.28 -10.01 -4.50
C VAL A 234 16.14 -8.49 -4.50
N HIS A 235 16.73 -7.87 -5.52
CA HIS A 235 16.58 -6.45 -5.83
C HIS A 235 16.53 -6.24 -7.35
N HIS A 236 15.86 -5.20 -7.84
CA HIS A 236 16.00 -4.78 -9.25
C HIS A 236 17.45 -4.44 -9.59
N ASP A 237 17.88 -4.77 -10.81
CA ASP A 237 19.15 -4.29 -11.36
C ASP A 237 19.11 -2.75 -11.47
N ARG A 238 20.28 -2.13 -11.62
CA ARG A 238 20.49 -0.68 -11.74
C ARG A 238 19.62 -0.02 -12.82
N TYR A 239 19.14 -0.80 -13.79
CA TYR A 239 18.32 -0.37 -14.93
C TYR A 239 16.83 -0.65 -14.78
N TRP A 240 16.34 -1.06 -13.60
CA TRP A 240 14.92 -1.35 -13.36
C TRP A 240 14.34 -2.51 -14.19
N SER A 241 15.21 -3.37 -14.73
CA SER A 241 14.77 -4.67 -15.21
C SER A 241 14.37 -5.56 -14.02
N ALA A 242 13.33 -6.37 -14.23
CA ALA A 242 12.97 -7.41 -13.28
C ALA A 242 14.20 -8.29 -13.04
N ASN A 243 14.42 -8.67 -11.78
CA ASN A 243 15.51 -9.57 -11.46
C ASN A 243 15.22 -10.95 -12.08
N ASP A 244 16.15 -11.44 -12.89
CA ASP A 244 16.10 -12.77 -13.51
C ASP A 244 16.56 -13.88 -12.56
N THR A 245 16.85 -13.53 -11.29
CA THR A 245 17.11 -14.52 -10.23
C THR A 245 15.96 -15.51 -10.16
N THR A 246 16.31 -16.79 -10.07
CA THR A 246 15.40 -17.94 -10.03
C THR A 246 15.31 -18.51 -8.61
N LEU A 247 14.30 -19.34 -8.33
CA LEU A 247 14.25 -20.05 -7.04
C LEU A 247 15.42 -21.02 -6.89
N GLN A 248 15.87 -21.65 -7.98
CA GLN A 248 17.03 -22.54 -7.97
C GLN A 248 18.31 -21.80 -7.57
N GLU A 249 18.56 -20.62 -8.15
CA GLU A 249 19.75 -19.81 -7.84
C GLU A 249 19.76 -19.39 -6.35
N LEU A 250 18.62 -18.95 -5.81
CA LEU A 250 18.51 -18.62 -4.37
C LEU A 250 18.81 -19.83 -3.48
N LEU A 251 18.28 -20.99 -3.85
CA LEU A 251 18.47 -22.21 -3.08
C LEU A 251 19.94 -22.70 -3.16
N HIS A 252 20.54 -22.64 -4.34
CA HIS A 252 21.96 -22.95 -4.53
C HIS A 252 22.87 -22.00 -3.73
N ARG A 253 22.54 -20.71 -3.64
CA ARG A 253 23.24 -19.76 -2.76
C ARG A 253 23.12 -20.17 -1.29
N CYS A 254 21.94 -20.57 -0.85
CA CYS A 254 21.75 -21.08 0.52
C CYS A 254 22.61 -22.33 0.78
N TYR A 255 22.77 -23.22 -0.21
CA TYR A 255 23.66 -24.39 -0.10
C TYR A 255 25.14 -24.00 -0.07
N ALA A 256 25.58 -23.16 -1.01
CA ALA A 256 26.96 -22.69 -1.10
C ALA A 256 27.42 -22.02 0.21
N ARG A 257 26.52 -21.25 0.84
CA ARG A 257 26.75 -20.57 2.12
C ARG A 257 26.51 -21.45 3.36
N ARG A 258 26.22 -22.74 3.18
CA ARG A 258 25.97 -23.71 4.28
C ARG A 258 24.79 -23.33 5.19
N ILE A 259 23.86 -22.51 4.70
CA ILE A 259 22.62 -22.15 5.43
C ILE A 259 21.66 -23.33 5.39
N LEU A 260 21.52 -23.93 4.21
CA LEU A 260 20.76 -25.15 3.97
C LEU A 260 21.69 -26.24 3.45
N SER A 261 21.32 -27.50 3.64
CA SER A 261 22.07 -28.64 3.08
C SER A 261 21.36 -29.16 1.84
N GLN A 262 22.12 -29.44 0.78
CA GLN A 262 21.58 -30.06 -0.43
C GLN A 262 20.97 -31.43 -0.07
N PRO A 263 19.69 -31.68 -0.39
CA PRO A 263 19.02 -32.93 -0.01
C PRO A 263 19.52 -34.10 -0.87
N ASN A 264 19.57 -35.29 -0.27
CA ASN A 264 19.85 -36.53 -1.00
C ASN A 264 18.69 -36.86 -1.96
N ALA A 265 18.99 -37.59 -3.04
CA ALA A 265 18.00 -38.00 -4.04
C ALA A 265 16.80 -38.76 -3.44
N ASP A 266 16.99 -39.43 -2.29
CA ASP A 266 15.98 -40.24 -1.60
C ASP A 266 15.08 -39.44 -0.63
N ASN A 267 15.29 -38.12 -0.47
CA ASN A 267 14.48 -37.29 0.43
C ASN A 267 13.83 -36.08 -0.27
N PRO A 268 12.85 -36.32 -1.17
CA PRO A 268 12.17 -35.28 -1.95
C PRO A 268 11.37 -34.28 -1.10
N ASP A 269 10.89 -34.68 0.08
CA ASP A 269 10.12 -33.80 0.96
C ASP A 269 10.98 -32.67 1.53
N VAL A 270 12.25 -32.93 1.87
CA VAL A 270 13.16 -31.87 2.35
C VAL A 270 13.35 -30.79 1.29
N LEU A 271 13.56 -31.17 0.02
CA LEU A 271 13.67 -30.21 -1.07
C LEU A 271 12.40 -29.36 -1.20
N ARG A 272 11.24 -30.00 -1.13
CA ARG A 272 9.94 -29.30 -1.15
C ARG A 272 9.86 -28.27 -0.02
N TYR A 273 10.24 -28.63 1.21
CA TYR A 273 10.21 -27.69 2.34
C TYR A 273 11.23 -26.55 2.18
N GLN A 274 12.41 -26.80 1.60
CA GLN A 274 13.39 -25.75 1.31
C GLN A 274 12.83 -24.74 0.30
N PHE A 275 12.15 -25.20 -0.75
CA PHE A 275 11.45 -24.31 -1.68
C PHE A 275 10.33 -23.51 -1.01
N HIS A 276 9.55 -24.15 -0.14
CA HIS A 276 8.53 -23.45 0.65
C HIS A 276 9.15 -22.37 1.53
N LEU A 277 10.26 -22.64 2.21
CA LEU A 277 10.94 -21.65 3.04
C LEU A 277 11.40 -20.43 2.21
N VAL A 278 12.05 -20.65 1.06
CA VAL A 278 12.48 -19.56 0.17
C VAL A 278 11.26 -18.78 -0.34
N TYR A 279 10.20 -19.47 -0.75
CA TYR A 279 8.95 -18.87 -1.20
C TYR A 279 8.25 -18.06 -0.10
N ASP A 280 8.28 -18.54 1.14
CA ASP A 280 7.72 -17.87 2.32
C ASP A 280 8.50 -16.59 2.63
N CYS A 281 9.84 -16.62 2.58
CA CYS A 281 10.69 -15.43 2.70
C CYS A 281 10.39 -14.41 1.60
N LEU A 282 10.25 -14.84 0.35
CA LEU A 282 9.86 -13.96 -0.76
C LEU A 282 8.47 -13.35 -0.51
N GLY A 283 7.47 -14.17 -0.20
CA GLY A 283 6.10 -13.72 0.06
C GLY A 283 5.99 -12.78 1.27
N ALA A 284 6.79 -12.97 2.31
CA ALA A 284 6.82 -12.08 3.47
C ALA A 284 7.31 -10.67 3.10
N LEU A 285 8.23 -10.57 2.13
CA LEU A 285 8.76 -9.33 1.60
C LEU A 285 7.88 -8.66 0.55
N ASP A 286 6.84 -9.33 0.04
CA ASP A 286 5.91 -8.75 -0.94
C ASP A 286 4.79 -7.96 -0.25
N PHE A 287 4.78 -6.64 -0.48
CA PHE A 287 3.71 -5.74 -0.04
C PHE A 287 2.81 -5.27 -1.19
N THR A 288 3.06 -5.77 -2.41
CA THR A 288 2.29 -5.40 -3.59
C THR A 288 0.98 -6.16 -3.68
N SER A 289 0.94 -7.37 -3.12
CA SER A 289 -0.19 -8.28 -3.11
C SER A 289 -0.63 -8.65 -1.69
N ARG A 290 -1.81 -9.26 -1.58
CA ARG A 290 -2.32 -9.69 -0.28
C ARG A 290 -1.47 -10.86 0.23
N PHE A 291 -0.92 -10.71 1.42
CA PHE A 291 -0.27 -11.83 2.10
C PHE A 291 -1.31 -12.89 2.50
N LEU A 292 -1.05 -14.13 2.09
CA LEU A 292 -1.83 -15.31 2.50
C LEU A 292 -1.03 -16.12 3.51
N GLU A 293 -1.71 -16.50 4.60
CA GLU A 293 -1.17 -17.38 5.65
C GLU A 293 -1.11 -18.83 5.19
N VAL A 294 -2.22 -19.30 4.60
CA VAL A 294 -2.27 -20.62 3.97
C VAL A 294 -1.49 -20.55 2.68
N ARG A 295 -0.55 -21.48 2.52
CA ARG A 295 0.28 -21.51 1.31
C ARG A 295 -0.56 -21.89 0.11
N ASP A 296 -0.20 -21.34 -1.04
CA ASP A 296 -0.69 -21.84 -2.31
C ASP A 296 -0.29 -23.32 -2.45
N ALA A 297 -1.08 -24.11 -3.17
CA ALA A 297 -0.88 -25.56 -3.31
C ALA A 297 0.30 -25.92 -4.24
N LEU A 298 1.44 -25.25 -4.07
CA LEU A 298 2.69 -25.47 -4.79
C LEU A 298 3.30 -26.80 -4.34
N CYS A 299 3.19 -27.78 -5.23
CA CYS A 299 3.70 -29.13 -5.03
C CYS A 299 5.16 -29.27 -5.49
N LEU A 300 5.80 -30.40 -5.18
CA LEU A 300 7.19 -30.62 -5.58
C LEU A 300 7.32 -30.67 -7.11
N THR A 301 6.30 -31.21 -7.79
CA THR A 301 6.24 -31.22 -9.27
C THR A 301 6.21 -29.81 -9.85
N PHE A 302 5.57 -28.85 -9.17
CA PHE A 302 5.58 -27.46 -9.60
C PHE A 302 6.98 -26.85 -9.47
N TYR A 303 7.61 -26.98 -8.30
CA TYR A 303 8.94 -26.42 -8.07
C TYR A 303 9.98 -27.03 -9.01
N THR A 304 10.04 -28.35 -9.13
CA THR A 304 11.02 -29.01 -10.02
C THR A 304 10.85 -28.62 -11.49
N ARG A 305 9.62 -28.33 -11.93
CA ARG A 305 9.33 -27.87 -13.29
C ARG A 305 9.73 -26.41 -13.53
N TYR A 306 9.45 -25.53 -12.57
CA TYR A 306 9.57 -24.08 -12.75
C TYR A 306 10.71 -23.44 -11.95
N GLN A 307 11.55 -24.20 -11.25
CA GLN A 307 12.63 -23.67 -10.41
C GLN A 307 13.65 -22.77 -11.15
N ARG A 308 13.74 -22.92 -12.48
CA ARG A 308 14.60 -22.13 -13.38
C ARG A 308 13.91 -20.93 -14.01
N GLU A 309 12.60 -20.78 -13.80
CA GLU A 309 11.92 -19.57 -14.19
C GLU A 309 12.33 -18.42 -13.27
N PRO A 310 12.43 -17.19 -13.79
CA PRO A 310 12.58 -16.00 -12.97
C PRO A 310 11.51 -15.95 -11.87
N ILE A 311 11.87 -15.50 -10.67
CA ILE A 311 10.95 -15.43 -9.53
C ILE A 311 9.67 -14.66 -9.89
N HIS A 312 9.80 -13.59 -10.67
CA HIS A 312 8.66 -12.78 -11.07
C HIS A 312 7.66 -13.52 -11.97
N ASN A 313 8.11 -14.51 -12.75
CA ASN A 313 7.23 -15.38 -13.54
C ASN A 313 6.47 -16.34 -12.62
N ILE A 314 7.13 -16.91 -11.61
CA ILE A 314 6.51 -17.85 -10.66
C ILE A 314 5.40 -17.16 -9.87
N PHE A 315 5.66 -15.97 -9.34
CA PHE A 315 4.64 -15.16 -8.66
C PHE A 315 3.56 -14.67 -9.63
N GLY A 316 3.89 -14.45 -10.90
CA GLY A 316 2.90 -14.21 -11.96
C GLY A 316 1.97 -15.40 -12.21
N MET A 317 2.51 -16.63 -12.25
CA MET A 317 1.74 -17.87 -12.39
C MET A 317 0.81 -18.06 -11.20
N GLU A 318 1.30 -17.83 -9.99
CA GLU A 318 0.49 -17.89 -8.78
C GLU A 318 -0.62 -16.84 -8.79
N LYS A 319 -0.31 -15.60 -9.17
CA LYS A 319 -1.32 -14.52 -9.23
C LYS A 319 -2.44 -14.87 -10.22
N CYS A 320 -2.10 -15.50 -11.34
CA CYS A 320 -3.06 -16.01 -12.31
C CYS A 320 -3.89 -17.18 -11.76
N HIS A 321 -3.25 -18.13 -11.08
CA HIS A 321 -3.92 -19.24 -10.38
C HIS A 321 -4.96 -18.70 -9.39
N ARG A 322 -4.54 -17.81 -8.50
CA ARG A 322 -5.42 -17.16 -7.51
C ARG A 322 -6.59 -16.43 -8.17
N SER A 323 -6.32 -15.68 -9.23
CA SER A 323 -7.35 -14.97 -9.99
C SER A 323 -8.36 -15.93 -10.63
N SER A 324 -7.96 -17.14 -10.99
CA SER A 324 -8.83 -18.19 -11.54
C SER A 324 -9.61 -18.94 -10.47
N MET A 325 -9.09 -18.94 -9.24
CA MET A 325 -9.76 -19.45 -8.04
C MET A 325 -10.69 -18.42 -7.38
N LYS A 326 -10.89 -17.22 -7.97
CA LYS A 326 -11.83 -16.17 -7.53
C LYS A 326 -13.30 -16.62 -7.55
N GLY A 327 -13.62 -17.43 -6.57
CA GLY A 327 -14.93 -17.79 -6.05
C GLY A 327 -14.89 -18.05 -4.54
N ILE A 328 -13.68 -18.14 -3.96
CA ILE A 328 -13.38 -18.52 -2.57
C ILE A 328 -12.83 -17.32 -1.77
N GLU A 329 -12.78 -16.11 -2.34
CA GLU A 329 -12.46 -14.91 -1.55
C GLU A 329 -13.66 -14.54 -0.66
N ASP A 330 -13.50 -14.70 0.65
CA ASP A 330 -14.50 -14.31 1.67
C ASP A 330 -14.77 -12.79 1.72
N PHE A 331 -13.94 -11.98 1.06
CA PHE A 331 -13.98 -10.51 1.12
C PHE A 331 -13.90 -9.89 -0.27
N LYS A 332 -15.06 -9.68 -0.89
CA LYS A 332 -15.14 -9.10 -2.24
C LYS A 332 -15.09 -7.58 -2.18
N GLU A 333 -14.25 -7.00 -3.03
CA GLU A 333 -14.33 -5.58 -3.39
C GLU A 333 -15.78 -5.25 -3.81
N LEU A 334 -16.29 -4.09 -3.41
CA LEU A 334 -17.62 -3.64 -3.79
C LEU A 334 -17.65 -3.49 -5.33
N PRO A 335 -18.49 -4.26 -6.04
CA PRO A 335 -18.50 -4.23 -7.50
C PRO A 335 -19.15 -2.92 -7.96
N LEU A 336 -18.31 -1.96 -8.31
CA LEU A 336 -18.72 -0.63 -8.77
C LEU A 336 -18.25 -0.43 -10.21
N GLU A 337 -19.12 0.17 -11.01
CA GLU A 337 -18.74 0.66 -12.32
C GLU A 337 -17.85 1.90 -12.20
N GLU A 338 -16.97 2.09 -13.18
CA GLU A 338 -16.08 3.24 -13.22
C GLU A 338 -16.83 4.48 -13.72
N PHE A 339 -16.66 5.59 -13.00
CA PHE A 339 -17.21 6.87 -13.41
C PHE A 339 -16.71 7.26 -14.81
N PRO A 340 -17.61 7.54 -15.78
CA PRO A 340 -17.25 7.74 -17.18
C PRO A 340 -16.66 9.11 -17.51
N GLY A 341 -16.76 10.08 -16.61
CA GLY A 341 -16.31 11.45 -16.85
C GLY A 341 -14.78 11.60 -16.79
N PRO A 342 -14.19 12.63 -17.42
CA PRO A 342 -12.74 12.78 -17.52
C PRO A 342 -12.10 13.31 -16.23
N THR A 343 -12.84 14.04 -15.40
CA THR A 343 -12.33 14.79 -14.26
C THR A 343 -13.16 14.59 -12.99
N PHE A 344 -12.58 14.97 -11.85
CA PHE A 344 -13.24 15.02 -10.56
C PHE A 344 -12.79 16.23 -9.75
N SER A 345 -13.57 16.62 -8.75
CA SER A 345 -13.20 17.65 -7.79
C SER A 345 -12.50 17.04 -6.58
N PRO A 346 -11.28 17.47 -6.21
CA PRO A 346 -10.56 16.94 -5.06
C PRO A 346 -11.32 17.02 -3.74
N ASP A 347 -12.17 18.03 -3.57
CA ASP A 347 -12.94 18.26 -2.34
C ASP A 347 -13.88 17.09 -2.01
N THR A 348 -14.29 16.33 -3.03
CA THR A 348 -15.19 15.15 -2.89
C THR A 348 -14.45 13.87 -2.51
N LEU A 349 -13.12 13.84 -2.55
CA LEU A 349 -12.33 12.64 -2.25
C LEU A 349 -11.43 12.80 -1.02
N THR A 350 -11.68 13.82 -0.20
CA THR A 350 -11.02 13.98 1.11
C THR A 350 -11.53 12.96 2.13
N VAL A 351 -10.70 12.57 3.10
CA VAL A 351 -11.07 11.65 4.19
C VAL A 351 -12.33 12.13 4.93
N GLN A 352 -12.44 13.42 5.22
CA GLN A 352 -13.64 13.98 5.84
C GLN A 352 -14.88 13.72 4.99
N TYR A 353 -14.83 13.97 3.68
CA TYR A 353 -15.98 13.78 2.80
C TYR A 353 -16.35 12.29 2.70
N LEU A 354 -15.35 11.42 2.53
CA LEU A 354 -15.52 9.97 2.48
C LEU A 354 -16.17 9.40 3.74
N GLN A 355 -15.80 9.92 4.92
CA GLN A 355 -16.37 9.52 6.20
C GLN A 355 -17.74 10.14 6.46
N ASP A 356 -17.86 11.47 6.37
CA ASP A 356 -19.04 12.21 6.82
C ASP A 356 -20.20 12.13 5.83
N PHE A 357 -19.91 12.11 4.53
CA PHE A 357 -20.91 11.93 3.48
C PHE A 357 -20.97 10.46 3.02
N GLY A 358 -19.83 9.92 2.59
CA GLY A 358 -19.75 8.55 2.03
C GLY A 358 -20.00 7.43 3.04
N GLY A 359 -19.98 7.72 4.35
CA GLY A 359 -20.18 6.72 5.40
C GLY A 359 -19.08 5.66 5.44
N LEU A 360 -17.92 5.94 4.83
CA LEU A 360 -16.79 5.02 4.75
C LEU A 360 -15.93 5.09 6.00
N ARG A 361 -15.48 3.93 6.48
CA ARG A 361 -14.38 3.83 7.45
C ARG A 361 -13.06 3.82 6.69
N ILE A 362 -12.04 4.43 7.27
CA ILE A 362 -10.68 4.40 6.72
C ILE A 362 -9.89 3.36 7.49
N GLU A 363 -9.31 2.38 6.79
CA GLU A 363 -8.49 1.33 7.40
C GLU A 363 -7.12 1.24 6.71
N TRP A 364 -6.08 0.91 7.48
CA TRP A 364 -4.69 0.87 7.00
C TRP A 364 -4.29 -0.53 6.56
N THR A 365 -3.85 -0.68 5.31
CA THR A 365 -3.47 -1.98 4.73
C THR A 365 -1.98 -2.07 4.44
N ASP A 366 -1.45 -3.29 4.59
CA ASP A 366 -0.08 -3.63 4.22
C ASP A 366 0.03 -4.20 2.80
N ASN A 367 -1.07 -4.13 2.03
CA ASN A 367 -1.16 -4.57 0.65
C ASN A 367 -1.48 -3.38 -0.27
N LEU A 368 -0.57 -3.09 -1.21
CA LEU A 368 -0.74 -2.02 -2.18
C LEU A 368 -1.93 -2.24 -3.12
N ASP A 369 -2.21 -3.48 -3.51
CA ASP A 369 -3.35 -3.79 -4.38
C ASP A 369 -4.70 -3.52 -3.69
N ASP A 370 -4.74 -3.30 -2.37
CA ASP A 370 -5.93 -2.88 -1.62
C ASP A 370 -6.11 -1.35 -1.55
N HIS A 371 -5.08 -0.57 -1.89
CA HIS A 371 -5.12 0.89 -1.81
C HIS A 371 -6.30 1.46 -2.62
N LEU A 372 -7.13 2.30 -2.01
CA LEU A 372 -8.35 2.91 -2.58
C LEU A 372 -9.47 1.94 -2.96
N LYS A 373 -9.44 0.69 -2.52
CA LYS A 373 -10.55 -0.25 -2.71
C LYS A 373 -11.56 -0.16 -1.56
N ILE A 374 -12.83 -0.31 -1.92
CA ILE A 374 -13.95 -0.42 -0.99
C ILE A 374 -14.30 -1.89 -0.81
N PHE A 375 -14.38 -2.36 0.43
CA PHE A 375 -14.72 -3.75 0.73
C PHE A 375 -16.17 -3.89 1.21
N THR A 376 -16.86 -4.91 0.68
CA THR A 376 -18.23 -5.25 1.06
C THR A 376 -18.32 -5.62 2.56
N GLY A 377 -19.44 -5.30 3.19
CA GLY A 377 -19.75 -5.68 4.58
C GLY A 377 -19.32 -4.69 5.67
N ARG A 378 -18.20 -3.95 5.50
CA ARG A 378 -17.73 -2.97 6.52
C ARG A 378 -17.74 -1.52 6.07
N ASN A 379 -18.09 -1.27 4.80
CA ASN A 379 -18.01 0.04 4.16
C ASN A 379 -16.66 0.70 4.47
N ALA A 380 -15.58 -0.02 4.21
CA ALA A 380 -14.23 0.40 4.54
C ALA A 380 -13.43 0.67 3.26
N LEU A 381 -12.81 1.85 3.20
CA LEU A 381 -11.80 2.21 2.23
C LEU A 381 -10.42 1.90 2.82
N ARG A 382 -9.63 1.09 2.13
CA ARG A 382 -8.27 0.76 2.57
C ARG A 382 -7.23 1.72 1.99
N ILE A 383 -6.32 2.18 2.84
CA ILE A 383 -5.19 3.03 2.49
C ILE A 383 -3.90 2.29 2.83
N PHE A 384 -3.01 2.17 1.86
CA PHE A 384 -1.70 1.55 2.04
C PHE A 384 -0.85 2.29 3.09
N ALA A 385 -0.19 1.55 3.99
CA ALA A 385 0.50 2.13 5.15
C ALA A 385 2.03 2.29 4.97
N HIS A 386 2.63 1.68 3.94
CA HIS A 386 4.09 1.49 3.84
C HIS A 386 4.71 2.08 2.57
N PRO A 387 4.49 3.36 2.22
CA PRO A 387 5.03 3.94 1.00
C PRO A 387 6.55 3.87 0.86
N THR A 388 7.33 3.82 1.94
CA THR A 388 8.79 3.70 1.85
C THR A 388 9.25 2.34 1.29
N PHE A 389 8.36 1.34 1.24
CA PHE A 389 8.60 0.07 0.57
C PHE A 389 8.99 0.22 -0.91
N PHE A 390 8.56 1.28 -1.61
CA PHE A 390 8.91 1.45 -3.02
C PHE A 390 10.41 1.56 -3.26
N TYR A 391 11.18 2.07 -2.29
CA TYR A 391 12.63 2.16 -2.43
C TYR A 391 13.33 0.79 -2.35
N ASN A 392 12.66 -0.23 -1.83
CA ASN A 392 13.20 -1.59 -1.75
C ASN A 392 13.21 -2.28 -3.13
N CYS A 393 12.32 -1.87 -4.05
CA CYS A 393 12.10 -2.43 -5.40
C CYS A 393 12.34 -3.94 -5.45
N ARG A 394 11.69 -4.64 -4.52
CA ARG A 394 11.59 -6.10 -4.48
C ARG A 394 10.31 -6.47 -5.17
N ASP A 395 10.26 -6.28 -6.48
CA ASP A 395 9.05 -6.63 -7.19
C ASP A 395 9.11 -8.07 -7.67
N LEU A 396 8.26 -8.88 -7.05
CA LEU A 396 8.00 -10.25 -7.45
C LEU A 396 7.00 -10.29 -8.61
N VAL A 397 6.57 -9.14 -9.15
CA VAL A 397 5.72 -9.07 -10.34
C VAL A 397 6.27 -7.97 -11.25
N LYS A 398 6.33 -8.20 -12.56
CA LYS A 398 6.79 -7.15 -13.50
C LYS A 398 5.75 -6.02 -13.58
N ARG A 399 6.09 -4.80 -13.12
CA ARG A 399 5.40 -3.53 -13.45
C ARG A 399 6.43 -2.39 -13.55
N ASP A 400 6.06 -1.25 -14.14
CA ASP A 400 6.93 -0.08 -14.30
C ASP A 400 6.78 0.84 -13.08
N TYR A 401 7.52 0.56 -12.01
CA TYR A 401 7.12 0.97 -10.65
C TYR A 401 7.57 2.35 -10.16
N ILE A 402 8.65 2.94 -10.66
CA ILE A 402 9.36 3.91 -9.81
C ILE A 402 8.96 5.35 -10.03
N GLU A 403 8.54 5.71 -11.23
CA GLU A 403 8.10 7.08 -11.48
C GLU A 403 6.57 7.22 -11.41
N PRO A 404 5.76 6.47 -12.18
CA PRO A 404 4.33 6.76 -12.17
C PRO A 404 3.65 6.29 -10.87
N LEU A 405 3.92 5.09 -10.34
CA LEU A 405 3.16 4.57 -9.20
C LEU A 405 3.49 5.26 -7.86
N HIS A 406 4.77 5.53 -7.59
CA HIS A 406 5.18 6.25 -6.39
C HIS A 406 4.64 7.69 -6.36
N LEU A 407 4.75 8.41 -7.49
CA LEU A 407 4.20 9.77 -7.62
C LEU A 407 2.69 9.77 -7.51
N GLU A 408 2.03 8.81 -8.16
CA GLU A 408 0.58 8.68 -8.09
C GLU A 408 0.13 8.36 -6.66
N LEU A 409 0.84 7.48 -5.95
CA LEU A 409 0.56 7.21 -4.54
C LEU A 409 0.71 8.49 -3.69
N SER A 410 1.76 9.28 -3.90
CA SER A 410 1.91 10.58 -3.24
C SER A 410 0.71 11.50 -3.53
N ARG A 411 0.29 11.60 -4.80
CA ARG A 411 -0.90 12.39 -5.19
C ARG A 411 -2.18 11.88 -4.51
N THR A 412 -2.36 10.57 -4.38
CA THR A 412 -3.53 10.01 -3.69
C THR A 412 -3.54 10.35 -2.19
N TYR A 413 -2.39 10.35 -1.51
CA TYR A 413 -2.32 10.83 -0.12
C TYR A 413 -2.62 12.32 -0.02
N ALA A 414 -2.09 13.12 -0.94
CA ALA A 414 -2.39 14.55 -1.00
C ALA A 414 -3.89 14.80 -1.18
N LEU A 415 -4.55 14.01 -2.04
CA LEU A 415 -5.98 14.06 -2.28
C LEU A 415 -6.79 13.70 -1.02
N LEU A 416 -6.48 12.56 -0.40
CA LEU A 416 -7.18 12.03 0.76
C LEU A 416 -7.01 12.94 1.99
N PHE A 417 -5.80 13.45 2.22
CA PHE A 417 -5.46 14.21 3.43
C PHE A 417 -5.47 15.74 3.24
N ARG A 418 -5.82 16.24 2.04
CA ARG A 418 -6.07 17.66 1.78
C ARG A 418 -7.06 18.22 2.82
N PRO A 419 -6.78 19.37 3.46
CA PRO A 419 -7.72 19.95 4.41
C PRO A 419 -9.03 20.37 3.72
N SER A 420 -10.14 20.27 4.42
CA SER A 420 -11.48 20.60 3.89
C SER A 420 -11.90 22.02 4.23
N SER A 421 -11.31 22.65 5.27
CA SER A 421 -11.67 24.00 5.68
C SER A 421 -10.94 25.08 4.86
N ARG A 422 -11.66 26.14 4.45
CA ARG A 422 -11.07 27.28 3.72
C ARG A 422 -9.86 27.92 4.42
N PRO A 423 -9.85 28.13 5.76
CA PRO A 423 -8.68 28.66 6.44
C PRO A 423 -7.46 27.73 6.36
N ALA A 424 -7.67 26.42 6.50
CA ALA A 424 -6.59 25.44 6.39
C ALA A 424 -6.04 25.34 4.96
N LEU A 425 -6.92 25.39 3.95
CA LEU A 425 -6.51 25.44 2.55
C LEU A 425 -5.67 26.68 2.23
N ARG A 426 -5.99 27.84 2.79
CA ARG A 426 -5.15 29.05 2.64
C ARG A 426 -3.77 28.86 3.27
N LEU A 427 -3.71 28.26 4.46
CA LEU A 427 -2.43 27.95 5.12
C LEU A 427 -1.61 26.95 4.30
N LEU A 428 -2.25 25.91 3.75
CA LEU A 428 -1.59 24.96 2.86
C LEU A 428 -1.07 25.66 1.60
N GLN A 429 -1.87 26.51 0.96
CA GLN A 429 -1.44 27.30 -0.21
C GLN A 429 -0.27 28.24 0.10
N GLU A 430 -0.22 28.84 1.29
CA GLU A 430 0.91 29.65 1.74
C GLU A 430 2.16 28.80 1.96
N ALA A 431 2.00 27.63 2.59
CA ALA A 431 3.10 26.67 2.78
C ALA A 431 3.65 26.16 1.44
N THR A 432 2.78 25.75 0.52
CA THR A 432 3.15 25.24 -0.80
C THR A 432 3.79 26.29 -1.70
N LYS A 433 3.55 27.59 -1.46
CA LYS A 433 4.22 28.69 -2.15
C LYS A 433 5.56 29.08 -1.52
N SER A 434 5.91 28.52 -0.37
CA SER A 434 7.18 28.83 0.30
C SER A 434 8.35 28.22 -0.49
N ASN A 435 9.46 28.96 -0.59
CA ASN A 435 10.67 28.49 -1.29
C ASN A 435 11.32 27.29 -0.60
N GLU A 436 11.06 27.10 0.70
CA GLU A 436 11.64 26.03 1.49
C GLU A 436 10.60 25.49 2.46
N ILE A 437 10.35 24.18 2.43
CA ILE A 437 9.53 23.49 3.42
C ILE A 437 10.47 22.62 4.25
N THR A 438 10.42 22.71 5.58
CA THR A 438 11.27 21.90 6.47
C THR A 438 10.45 20.97 7.33
N TRP A 439 10.96 19.77 7.61
CA TRP A 439 10.42 18.85 8.62
C TRP A 439 11.60 18.30 9.44
N LEU A 440 11.60 18.50 10.76
CA LEU A 440 12.72 18.12 11.64
C LEU A 440 14.08 18.63 11.12
N GLY A 441 14.13 19.85 10.60
CA GLY A 441 15.34 20.44 10.02
C GLY A 441 15.77 19.87 8.66
N ARG A 442 15.06 18.88 8.10
CA ARG A 442 15.27 18.42 6.72
C ARG A 442 14.59 19.37 5.76
N LYS A 443 15.33 19.91 4.78
CA LYS A 443 14.74 20.64 3.66
C LYS A 443 14.05 19.66 2.73
N ILE A 444 12.82 19.97 2.37
CA ILE A 444 12.08 19.29 1.32
C ILE A 444 12.07 20.23 0.13
N ASP A 445 12.58 19.75 -1.01
CA ASP A 445 12.47 20.45 -2.26
C ASP A 445 11.05 20.23 -2.83
N PRO A 446 10.21 21.27 -2.91
CA PRO A 446 8.89 21.17 -3.53
C PRO A 446 8.99 21.00 -5.06
N SER A 447 10.17 21.27 -5.64
CA SER A 447 10.40 21.36 -7.08
C SER A 447 10.77 20.04 -7.76
N CYS A 448 11.14 19.00 -7.02
CA CYS A 448 11.39 17.67 -7.58
C CYS A 448 10.19 17.12 -8.40
N HIS A 449 8.98 17.68 -8.20
CA HIS A 449 7.77 17.30 -8.91
C HIS A 449 7.12 18.47 -9.68
N ARG A 450 7.82 19.62 -9.82
CA ARG A 450 7.33 20.83 -10.52
C ARG A 450 8.41 21.46 -11.41
N PRO A 451 8.64 20.96 -12.63
CA PRO A 451 9.50 21.64 -13.59
C PRO A 451 8.83 22.96 -14.05
N GLY A 452 9.50 24.10 -13.85
CA GLY A 452 9.17 25.36 -14.53
C GLY A 452 8.31 26.39 -13.79
N MET A 453 8.12 26.28 -12.47
CA MET A 453 7.39 27.29 -11.68
C MET A 453 8.37 28.30 -11.03
N GLU A 454 8.20 29.60 -11.30
CA GLU A 454 9.04 30.65 -10.71
C GLU A 454 8.92 30.68 -9.18
N GLN A 455 10.08 30.73 -8.50
CA GLN A 455 10.22 30.74 -7.04
C GLN A 455 9.48 31.93 -6.42
N GLY A 456 8.50 31.66 -5.56
CA GLY A 456 7.70 32.67 -4.86
C GLY A 456 8.17 32.88 -3.42
N THR A 457 8.50 34.13 -3.06
CA THR A 457 8.77 34.66 -1.70
C THR A 457 9.85 33.95 -0.85
N SER A 458 10.74 34.74 -0.21
CA SER A 458 11.88 34.27 0.60
C SER A 458 11.54 33.57 1.94
N LYS A 459 10.31 33.07 2.12
CA LYS A 459 9.85 32.52 3.40
C LYS A 459 10.00 31.00 3.42
N SER A 460 10.47 30.46 4.56
CA SER A 460 10.47 29.03 4.85
C SER A 460 9.22 28.65 5.66
N PHE A 461 8.68 27.45 5.41
CA PHE A 461 7.58 26.87 6.18
C PHE A 461 8.07 25.63 6.93
N ASP A 462 8.06 25.68 8.25
CA ASP A 462 8.49 24.58 9.09
C ASP A 462 7.31 23.74 9.58
N VAL A 463 7.22 22.51 9.07
CA VAL A 463 6.22 21.51 9.39
C VAL A 463 6.54 20.88 10.74
N ASP A 464 6.05 21.54 11.76
CA ASP A 464 6.06 21.06 13.14
C ASP A 464 4.65 20.63 13.52
N LEU A 465 4.50 19.33 13.84
CA LEU A 465 3.24 18.73 14.23
C LEU A 465 2.63 19.40 15.48
N ALA A 466 3.44 19.99 16.37
CA ALA A 466 2.96 20.70 17.54
C ALA A 466 2.34 22.08 17.21
N LYS A 467 2.62 22.65 16.03
CA LYS A 467 2.09 23.98 15.66
C LYS A 467 0.60 23.91 15.30
N PRO A 468 -0.21 24.90 15.76
CA PRO A 468 -1.63 24.97 15.40
C PRO A 468 -1.88 25.09 13.88
N SER A 469 -0.98 25.75 13.14
CA SER A 469 -1.06 25.88 11.68
C SER A 469 -0.96 24.50 11.00
N THR A 470 0.07 23.73 11.33
CA THR A 470 0.27 22.36 10.83
C THR A 470 -0.88 21.46 11.26
N THR A 471 -1.30 21.52 12.52
CA THR A 471 -2.43 20.72 13.03
C THR A 471 -3.72 20.99 12.26
N ARG A 472 -3.93 22.24 11.80
CA ARG A 472 -5.09 22.62 10.99
C ARG A 472 -5.00 22.11 9.56
N ILE A 473 -3.80 22.13 8.96
CA ILE A 473 -3.57 21.55 7.62
C ILE A 473 -3.80 20.03 7.66
N LEU A 474 -3.33 19.37 8.71
CA LEU A 474 -3.42 17.92 8.88
C LEU A 474 -4.74 17.45 9.51
N GLU A 475 -5.81 18.26 9.43
CA GLU A 475 -7.10 17.91 10.04
C GLU A 475 -7.62 16.56 9.53
N ASN A 476 -7.51 16.29 8.22
CA ASN A 476 -7.95 15.03 7.62
C ASN A 476 -7.02 13.85 7.93
N PHE A 477 -5.72 14.09 8.03
CA PHE A 477 -4.76 13.09 8.48
C PHE A 477 -5.09 12.62 9.92
N HIS A 478 -5.39 13.58 10.81
CA HIS A 478 -5.74 13.32 12.21
C HIS A 478 -7.11 12.63 12.42
N ARG A 479 -7.98 12.61 11.41
CA ARG A 479 -9.25 11.86 11.42
C ARG A 479 -9.07 10.36 11.23
N CYS A 480 -7.92 9.93 10.73
CA CYS A 480 -7.60 8.52 10.59
C CYS A 480 -7.20 7.92 11.93
N SER A 481 -7.27 6.59 12.02
CA SER A 481 -6.70 5.85 13.15
C SER A 481 -5.19 5.64 12.92
N LEU A 482 -4.43 5.20 13.92
CA LEU A 482 -3.02 4.84 13.76
C LEU A 482 -2.86 3.54 12.95
N PRO A 483 -1.84 3.39 12.09
CA PRO A 483 -1.53 2.09 11.50
C PRO A 483 -1.20 1.06 12.60
N PRO A 484 -1.77 -0.17 12.56
CA PRO A 484 -1.51 -1.20 13.57
C PRO A 484 -0.03 -1.50 13.77
N SER A 485 0.73 -1.60 12.67
CA SER A 485 2.16 -1.88 12.65
C SER A 485 2.98 -0.81 13.39
N ILE A 486 2.71 0.47 13.14
CA ILE A 486 3.36 1.59 13.84
C ILE A 486 2.99 1.58 15.32
N GLN A 487 1.71 1.36 15.62
CA GLN A 487 1.23 1.34 17.00
C GLN A 487 1.91 0.23 17.81
N ALA A 488 2.02 -0.96 17.23
CA ALA A 488 2.68 -2.11 17.84
C ALA A 488 4.19 -1.90 17.97
N ALA A 489 4.86 -1.36 16.94
CA ALA A 489 6.32 -1.22 16.92
C ALA A 489 6.87 -0.26 17.97
N TYR A 490 6.16 0.84 18.24
CA TYR A 490 6.67 1.91 19.12
C TYR A 490 5.88 2.07 20.43
N ASN A 491 5.09 1.07 20.80
CA ASN A 491 4.29 1.07 22.03
C ASN A 491 3.37 2.30 22.19
N VAL A 492 2.78 2.80 21.11
CA VAL A 492 1.98 4.03 21.15
C VAL A 492 0.53 3.70 21.52
N ALA A 493 -0.04 4.47 22.44
CA ALA A 493 -1.47 4.38 22.80
C ALA A 493 -1.95 2.96 23.15
N ASN A 494 -1.14 2.23 23.93
CA ASN A 494 -1.43 0.87 24.43
C ASN A 494 -1.81 -0.11 23.28
N PRO A 495 -0.85 -0.53 22.45
CA PRO A 495 -1.12 -1.26 21.21
C PRO A 495 -1.94 -2.53 21.41
N PHE A 496 -1.61 -3.35 22.42
CA PHE A 496 -2.23 -4.65 22.65
C PHE A 496 -3.72 -4.55 23.03
N ALA A 497 -4.14 -3.42 23.61
CA ALA A 497 -5.55 -3.16 23.89
C ALA A 497 -6.27 -2.47 22.73
N SER A 498 -5.56 -1.68 21.92
CA SER A 498 -6.14 -0.79 20.90
C SER A 498 -6.23 -1.40 19.51
N ILE A 499 -5.34 -2.35 19.19
CA ILE A 499 -5.39 -3.12 17.95
C ILE A 499 -6.46 -4.19 18.11
N LYS A 500 -7.41 -4.22 17.18
CA LYS A 500 -8.57 -5.11 17.22
C LYS A 500 -8.67 -5.93 15.95
N ASP A 501 -9.09 -7.18 16.15
CA ASP A 501 -9.50 -8.07 15.08
C ASP A 501 -10.75 -7.52 14.41
N THR A 502 -10.75 -7.51 13.07
CA THR A 502 -11.92 -7.07 12.31
C THR A 502 -13.00 -8.16 12.24
N SER A 503 -12.59 -9.42 12.06
CA SER A 503 -13.40 -10.64 12.08
C SER A 503 -12.48 -11.87 12.13
N PHE A 504 -12.98 -13.04 12.55
CA PHE A 504 -12.22 -14.30 12.53
C PHE A 504 -11.74 -14.69 11.12
N PHE A 505 -12.48 -14.32 10.07
CA PHE A 505 -12.11 -14.60 8.69
C PHE A 505 -11.30 -13.46 8.05
N ASN A 506 -11.30 -12.26 8.64
CA ASN A 506 -10.66 -11.10 8.05
C ASN A 506 -9.29 -10.85 8.68
N GLN A 507 -8.27 -11.06 7.87
CA GLN A 507 -6.87 -10.81 8.19
C GLN A 507 -6.58 -9.34 8.54
N HIS A 508 -7.49 -8.42 8.25
CA HIS A 508 -7.23 -7.03 8.57
C HIS A 508 -7.32 -6.78 10.08
N LYS A 509 -6.41 -5.96 10.59
CA LYS A 509 -6.47 -5.40 11.94
C LYS A 509 -6.81 -3.92 11.82
N PHE A 510 -7.59 -3.41 12.77
CA PHE A 510 -7.87 -1.98 12.85
C PHE A 510 -7.53 -1.46 14.22
N THR A 511 -7.35 -0.15 14.31
CA THR A 511 -7.05 0.54 15.56
C THR A 511 -8.17 1.51 15.89
N THR A 512 -8.45 1.68 17.18
CA THR A 512 -9.34 2.75 17.66
C THR A 512 -8.58 4.02 18.04
N SER A 513 -7.25 3.94 18.14
CA SER A 513 -6.39 5.07 18.49
C SER A 513 -6.32 6.08 17.35
N SER A 514 -6.54 7.36 17.65
CA SER A 514 -6.42 8.44 16.67
C SER A 514 -4.98 8.59 16.19
N MET A 515 -4.80 8.90 14.90
CA MET A 515 -3.52 9.27 14.31
C MET A 515 -2.80 10.41 15.06
N ARG A 516 -3.52 11.26 15.83
CA ARG A 516 -2.90 12.27 16.71
C ARG A 516 -1.96 11.69 17.76
N GLN A 517 -2.11 10.42 18.12
CA GLN A 517 -1.22 9.77 19.08
C GLN A 517 0.20 9.64 18.54
N ILE A 518 0.43 9.83 17.24
CA ILE A 518 1.78 9.83 16.66
C ILE A 518 2.68 10.92 17.22
N HIS A 519 2.10 12.01 17.74
CA HIS A 519 2.85 13.11 18.35
C HIS A 519 3.62 12.66 19.60
N ALA A 520 3.26 11.53 20.21
CA ALA A 520 4.01 10.92 21.30
C ALA A 520 5.40 10.42 20.87
N LEU A 521 5.63 10.27 19.56
CA LEU A 521 6.92 9.85 19.00
C LEU A 521 7.87 11.02 18.74
N ALA A 522 7.46 12.28 18.97
CA ALA A 522 8.32 13.43 18.70
C ALA A 522 9.68 13.31 19.43
N PRO A 523 10.83 13.62 18.78
CA PRO A 523 10.99 14.04 17.39
C PRO A 523 11.14 12.88 16.36
N TYR A 524 11.08 11.62 16.80
CA TYR A 524 11.36 10.42 16.03
C TYR A 524 10.14 9.89 15.28
N TYR A 525 9.80 10.52 14.15
CA TYR A 525 8.68 10.08 13.32
C TYR A 525 9.08 8.97 12.33
N PRO A 526 8.21 7.96 12.12
CA PRO A 526 8.41 6.98 11.05
C PRO A 526 8.39 7.66 9.68
N GLU A 527 9.25 7.19 8.78
CA GLU A 527 9.42 7.80 7.48
C GLU A 527 8.19 7.62 6.58
N ASP A 528 7.44 6.51 6.71
CA ASP A 528 6.17 6.30 6.02
C ASP A 528 5.15 7.41 6.33
N ILE A 529 5.14 7.88 7.58
CA ILE A 529 4.27 8.97 8.02
C ILE A 529 4.77 10.30 7.47
N MET A 530 6.08 10.51 7.51
CA MET A 530 6.68 11.69 6.91
C MET A 530 6.34 11.76 5.42
N PHE A 531 6.42 10.65 4.68
CA PHE A 531 6.04 10.57 3.28
C PHE A 531 4.59 10.98 3.03
N MET A 532 3.64 10.43 3.80
CA MET A 532 2.22 10.76 3.68
C MET A 532 1.96 12.24 3.93
N ILE A 533 2.61 12.82 4.95
CA ILE A 533 2.40 14.22 5.29
C ILE A 533 3.07 15.14 4.27
N MET A 534 4.29 14.82 3.84
CA MET A 534 5.00 15.58 2.80
C MET A 534 4.26 15.58 1.47
N SER A 535 3.60 14.48 1.14
CA SER A 535 2.75 14.39 -0.05
C SER A 535 1.70 15.51 -0.11
N ILE A 536 1.14 15.93 1.03
CA ILE A 536 0.16 17.03 1.12
C ILE A 536 0.77 18.37 0.70
N PHE A 537 2.03 18.62 1.06
CA PHE A 537 2.72 19.88 0.78
C PHE A 537 3.35 19.92 -0.61
N GLN A 538 3.78 18.77 -1.14
CA GLN A 538 4.46 18.65 -2.43
C GLN A 538 3.49 18.72 -3.62
N ASN A 539 2.26 18.21 -3.47
CA ASN A 539 1.29 18.16 -4.56
C ASN A 539 0.29 19.33 -4.46
N ASP A 540 0.29 20.22 -5.45
CA ASP A 540 -0.74 21.25 -5.59
C ASP A 540 -1.88 20.68 -6.45
N LEU A 541 -3.06 20.50 -5.85
CA LEU A 541 -4.24 20.00 -6.54
C LEU A 541 -5.10 21.18 -6.99
N HIS A 542 -5.40 21.18 -8.28
CA HIS A 542 -6.30 22.12 -8.93
C HIS A 542 -7.76 21.88 -8.52
N SER A 543 -8.64 22.83 -8.86
CA SER A 543 -10.07 22.71 -8.54
C SER A 543 -10.75 21.50 -9.20
N ASN A 544 -10.20 21.04 -10.33
CA ASN A 544 -10.60 19.84 -11.05
C ASN A 544 -9.34 19.09 -11.48
N GLU A 545 -9.26 17.83 -11.11
CA GLU A 545 -8.17 16.92 -11.49
C GLU A 545 -8.65 15.97 -12.58
N ALA A 546 -7.76 15.57 -13.48
CA ALA A 546 -8.09 14.59 -14.51
C ALA A 546 -7.74 13.18 -14.03
N PHE A 547 -8.65 12.24 -14.22
CA PHE A 547 -8.38 10.83 -13.87
C PHE A 547 -7.25 10.22 -14.71
N ILE A 548 -6.90 10.82 -15.86
CA ILE A 548 -5.80 10.37 -16.71
C ILE A 548 -4.42 10.64 -16.06
N ASP A 549 -4.34 11.55 -15.10
CA ASP A 549 -3.13 11.81 -14.33
C ASP A 549 -2.84 10.73 -13.27
N TYR A 550 -3.72 9.73 -13.19
CA TYR A 550 -3.72 8.60 -12.26
C TYR A 550 -3.80 7.29 -13.05
N GLU A 551 -2.65 6.81 -13.54
CA GLU A 551 -2.59 5.63 -14.43
C GLU A 551 -3.00 4.34 -13.71
N TYR A 552 -2.53 4.13 -12.49
CA TYR A 552 -2.70 2.88 -11.76
C TYR A 552 -3.90 2.87 -10.82
N PHE A 553 -4.13 3.97 -10.10
CA PHE A 553 -5.21 4.16 -9.14
C PHE A 553 -6.40 4.92 -9.73
N GLY A 554 -6.29 5.50 -10.93
CA GLY A 554 -7.39 6.17 -11.63
C GLY A 554 -8.68 5.33 -11.70
N PRO A 555 -8.63 4.05 -12.12
CA PRO A 555 -9.80 3.15 -12.07
C PRO A 555 -10.43 3.05 -10.68
N ARG A 556 -9.63 3.02 -9.61
CA ARG A 556 -10.10 2.93 -8.22
C ARG A 556 -10.73 4.24 -7.77
N LEU A 557 -10.12 5.38 -8.12
CA LEU A 557 -10.69 6.72 -7.87
C LEU A 557 -12.02 6.91 -8.62
N ARG A 558 -12.13 6.39 -9.85
CA ARG A 558 -13.39 6.40 -10.63
C ARG A 558 -14.49 5.61 -9.94
N ARG A 559 -14.19 4.41 -9.42
CA ARG A 559 -15.15 3.63 -8.63
C ARG A 559 -15.53 4.34 -7.35
N LEU A 560 -14.57 4.95 -6.66
CA LEU A 560 -14.84 5.75 -5.46
C LEU A 560 -15.76 6.94 -5.76
N LYS A 561 -15.56 7.60 -6.90
CA LYS A 561 -16.46 8.65 -7.38
C LYS A 561 -17.87 8.12 -7.66
N THR A 562 -17.99 6.99 -8.37
CA THR A 562 -19.28 6.32 -8.61
C THR A 562 -19.98 5.98 -7.29
N TYR A 563 -19.23 5.46 -6.31
CA TYR A 563 -19.77 5.15 -4.99
C TYR A 563 -20.42 6.39 -4.35
N LEU A 564 -19.71 7.52 -4.33
CA LEU A 564 -20.19 8.76 -3.75
C LEU A 564 -21.36 9.38 -4.54
N ASP A 565 -21.34 9.30 -5.86
CA ASP A 565 -22.43 9.80 -6.71
C ASP A 565 -23.73 9.01 -6.50
N ASN A 566 -23.61 7.71 -6.22
CA ASN A 566 -24.75 6.85 -5.93
C ASN A 566 -25.24 6.96 -4.48
N GLN A 567 -24.57 7.70 -3.60
CA GLN A 567 -25.05 7.92 -2.23
C GLN A 567 -26.17 8.96 -2.21
N GLU A 568 -27.24 8.65 -1.48
CA GLU A 568 -28.27 9.61 -1.09
C GLU A 568 -28.05 10.04 0.37
N PRO A 569 -28.18 11.34 0.69
CA PRO A 569 -28.02 11.81 2.05
C PRO A 569 -29.18 11.29 2.93
N THR A 570 -28.90 10.28 3.77
CA THR A 570 -29.90 9.68 4.68
C THR A 570 -30.05 10.44 5.99
N THR A 571 -29.10 11.33 6.31
CA THR A 571 -29.10 12.12 7.55
C THR A 571 -28.93 13.61 7.25
N LEU A 572 -29.42 14.48 8.15
CA LEU A 572 -29.20 15.94 8.04
C LEU A 572 -27.71 16.29 8.02
N LYS A 573 -26.87 15.52 8.74
CA LYS A 573 -25.42 15.65 8.70
C LYS A 573 -24.90 15.38 7.29
N GLN A 574 -25.29 14.28 6.66
CA GLN A 574 -24.91 13.98 5.27
C GLN A 574 -25.44 15.03 4.29
N LEU A 575 -26.69 15.49 4.45
CA LEU A 575 -27.25 16.56 3.60
C LEU A 575 -26.48 17.88 3.72
N TRP A 576 -25.96 18.19 4.91
CA TRP A 576 -25.08 19.33 5.11
C TRP A 576 -23.72 19.16 4.43
N PHE A 577 -23.15 17.95 4.48
CA PHE A 577 -21.87 17.62 3.84
C PHE A 577 -21.97 17.32 2.35
N ASP A 578 -23.17 17.15 1.79
CA ASP A 578 -23.34 16.94 0.35
C ASP A 578 -22.96 18.22 -0.42
N ARG A 579 -21.74 18.25 -0.94
CA ARG A 579 -21.16 19.35 -1.71
C ARG A 579 -21.11 19.07 -3.22
N ARG A 580 -21.75 18.01 -3.71
CA ARG A 580 -21.70 17.62 -5.14
C ARG A 580 -22.25 18.72 -6.06
N ASP A 581 -23.29 19.42 -5.60
CA ASP A 581 -23.79 20.64 -6.24
C ASP A 581 -23.86 21.80 -5.23
N ALA A 582 -22.83 22.65 -5.24
CA ALA A 582 -22.77 23.82 -4.38
C ALA A 582 -23.96 24.78 -4.61
N ARG A 583 -24.52 24.85 -5.83
CA ARG A 583 -25.67 25.72 -6.12
C ARG A 583 -26.93 25.18 -5.45
N ALA A 584 -27.22 23.90 -5.64
CA ALA A 584 -28.35 23.24 -4.97
C ALA A 584 -28.25 23.32 -3.44
N TRP A 585 -27.03 23.20 -2.89
CA TRP A 585 -26.80 23.36 -1.46
C TRP A 585 -27.17 24.77 -0.97
N TRP A 586 -26.71 25.82 -1.67
CA TRP A 586 -27.00 27.21 -1.30
C TRP A 586 -28.48 27.57 -1.43
N THR A 587 -29.16 27.07 -2.46
CA THR A 587 -30.60 27.32 -2.63
C THR A 587 -31.41 26.67 -1.51
N PHE A 588 -31.11 25.41 -1.16
CA PHE A 588 -31.80 24.70 -0.09
C PHE A 588 -31.52 25.33 1.29
N TRP A 589 -30.26 25.43 1.70
CA TRP A 589 -29.90 25.90 3.04
C TRP A 589 -30.07 27.40 3.20
N GLY A 590 -29.81 28.18 2.15
CA GLY A 590 -30.10 29.62 2.13
C GLY A 590 -31.59 29.88 2.29
N GLY A 591 -32.44 29.16 1.54
CA GLY A 591 -33.89 29.25 1.67
C GLY A 591 -34.39 28.84 3.07
N ALA A 592 -33.89 27.73 3.61
CA ALA A 592 -34.23 27.28 4.95
C ALA A 592 -33.86 28.31 6.03
N PHE A 593 -32.67 28.92 5.94
CA PHE A 593 -32.25 29.97 6.84
C PHE A 593 -33.15 31.22 6.73
N SER A 594 -33.45 31.66 5.51
CA SER A 594 -34.37 32.79 5.30
C SER A 594 -35.76 32.54 5.89
N LEU A 595 -36.27 31.31 5.77
CA LEU A 595 -37.56 30.92 6.34
C LEU A 595 -37.53 30.92 7.88
N ILE A 596 -36.47 30.41 8.50
CA ILE A 596 -36.28 30.45 9.97
C ILE A 596 -36.26 31.90 10.46
N VAL A 597 -35.47 32.77 9.80
CA VAL A 597 -35.40 34.19 10.15
C VAL A 597 -36.77 34.86 10.02
N PHE A 598 -37.51 34.55 8.95
CA PHE A 598 -38.87 35.08 8.76
C PHE A 598 -39.83 34.65 9.88
N VAL A 599 -39.82 33.37 10.27
CA VAL A 599 -40.66 32.85 11.36
C VAL A 599 -40.32 33.52 12.70
N VAL A 600 -39.03 33.70 13.01
CA VAL A 600 -38.58 34.39 14.23
C VAL A 600 -39.03 35.85 14.24
N LEU A 601 -38.88 36.57 13.13
CA LEU A 601 -39.33 37.95 13.01
C LEU A 601 -40.86 38.06 13.12
N ALA A 602 -41.60 37.14 12.51
CA ALA A 602 -43.06 37.08 12.64
C ALA A 602 -43.49 36.84 14.10
N ALA A 603 -42.85 35.90 14.79
CA ALA A 603 -43.12 35.62 16.21
C ALA A 603 -42.79 36.82 17.12
N LEU A 604 -41.69 37.52 16.86
CA LEU A 604 -41.32 38.75 17.58
C LEU A 604 -42.34 39.87 17.35
N ASN A 605 -42.81 40.05 16.12
CA ASN A 605 -43.85 41.04 15.80
C ASN A 605 -45.17 40.71 16.50
N VAL A 606 -45.59 39.44 16.50
CA VAL A 606 -46.80 39.00 17.24
C VAL A 606 -46.63 39.25 18.74
N ARG A 607 -45.47 38.95 19.32
CA ARG A 607 -45.20 39.19 20.74
C ARG A 607 -45.17 40.68 21.10
N LEU A 608 -44.60 41.52 20.24
CA LEU A 608 -44.61 42.99 20.41
C LEU A 608 -46.03 43.54 20.35
N LEU A 609 -46.84 43.04 19.41
CA LEU A 609 -48.25 43.42 19.29
C LEU A 609 -49.10 42.92 20.48
N ALA A 610 -48.78 41.77 21.06
CA ALA A 610 -49.45 41.24 22.26
C ALA A 610 -48.98 41.89 23.57
N SER A 611 -47.89 42.66 23.55
CA SER A 611 -47.35 43.40 24.70
C SER A 611 -47.77 44.88 24.73
N LYS A 612 -48.47 45.34 23.70
CA LYS A 612 -49.24 46.59 23.68
C LYS A 612 -50.69 46.29 24.01
#